data_AF-A0A962N8R2-F1
#
_entry.id   AF-A0A962N8R2-F1
#
_cell.length_a   1.000
_cell.length_b   1.000
_cell.length_c   1.000
_cell.angle_alpha   90.00
_cell.angle_beta   90.00
_cell.angle_gamma   90.00
#
_symmetry.space_group_name_H-M   'P 1'
#
loop_
_entity.id
_entity.type
_entity.pdbx_description
1 polymer ?
#
loop_
_entity_poly.entity_id
_entity_poly.type
_entity_poly.pdbx_seq_one_letter_code
_entity_poly.pdbx_strand_id
1 'polypeptide(L)'
;MRTRNGRTGLSSAIRNALAGVGGAMWPAVTAALIVSAVPVQSAYAQETSSSLSGSVTDTDGSAVAGATVMLMHQPSGTRSETYTGDSGTFFQGGLRVGGPY
;
A
#
# COMPACT_ATOMS: atom_id res chain seq x y z
N MET A 1 -20.57 19.50 -85.98
CA MET A 1 -20.10 18.11 -85.80
C MET A 1 -19.07 18.09 -84.67
N ARG A 2 -19.43 17.45 -83.53
CA ARG A 2 -18.63 17.18 -82.30
C ARG A 2 -18.15 18.46 -81.55
N THR A 3 -18.28 18.59 -80.24
CA THR A 3 -17.83 17.66 -79.19
C THR A 3 -18.76 17.66 -77.96
N ARG A 4 -18.81 16.53 -77.25
CA ARG A 4 -19.69 16.24 -76.10
C ARG A 4 -19.21 16.91 -74.82
N ASN A 5 -20.18 17.44 -74.08
CA ASN A 5 -20.13 17.69 -72.64
C ASN A 5 -19.81 16.38 -71.89
N GLY A 6 -18.78 16.41 -71.03
CA GLY A 6 -18.31 15.23 -70.30
C GLY A 6 -17.37 15.59 -69.15
N ARG A 7 -17.72 16.62 -68.37
CA ARG A 7 -17.02 16.99 -67.13
C ARG A 7 -18.05 17.15 -66.03
N THR A 8 -18.24 16.14 -65.20
CA THR A 8 -18.68 16.23 -63.80
C THR A 8 -18.88 14.81 -63.27
N GLY A 9 -18.36 14.49 -62.09
CA GLY A 9 -19.02 13.46 -61.28
C GLY A 9 -18.19 12.54 -60.38
N LEU A 10 -16.85 12.43 -60.48
CA LEU A 10 -16.18 11.31 -59.77
C LEU A 10 -15.00 11.64 -58.84
N SER A 11 -14.52 12.88 -58.72
CA SER A 11 -13.37 13.17 -57.84
C SER A 11 -13.69 13.87 -56.52
N SER A 12 -14.95 14.22 -56.25
CA SER A 12 -15.37 14.76 -54.95
C SER A 12 -15.67 13.67 -53.92
N ALA A 13 -16.15 12.50 -54.35
CA ALA A 13 -16.57 11.42 -53.47
C ALA A 13 -15.39 10.77 -52.70
N ILE A 14 -14.18 10.77 -53.27
CA ILE A 14 -13.01 10.15 -52.63
C ILE A 14 -12.39 11.08 -51.57
N ARG A 15 -12.52 12.41 -51.71
CA ARG A 15 -11.96 13.36 -50.74
C ARG A 15 -12.73 13.42 -49.41
N ASN A 16 -14.02 13.09 -49.40
CA ASN A 16 -14.84 13.13 -48.18
C ASN A 16 -14.75 11.87 -47.31
N ALA A 17 -14.13 10.79 -47.79
CA ALA A 17 -14.01 9.54 -47.01
C ALA A 17 -12.86 9.55 -45.98
N LEU A 18 -12.03 10.61 -45.95
CA LEU A 18 -10.94 10.77 -44.98
C LEU A 18 -11.15 11.96 -44.03
N ALA A 19 -12.24 12.72 -44.19
CA ALA A 19 -12.52 13.91 -43.38
C ALA A 19 -13.43 13.65 -42.15
N GLY A 20 -13.86 12.41 -41.94
CA GLY A 20 -14.83 12.06 -40.88
C GLY A 20 -14.25 11.57 -39.55
N VAL A 21 -12.94 11.32 -39.46
CA VAL A 21 -12.30 10.74 -38.25
C VAL A 21 -11.26 11.70 -37.66
N GLY A 22 -11.54 12.99 -37.72
CA GLY A 22 -10.64 14.03 -37.22
C GLY A 22 -11.24 14.74 -36.01
N GLY A 23 -10.73 14.46 -34.81
CA GLY A 23 -10.67 15.49 -33.76
C GLY A 23 -11.05 15.08 -32.35
N ALA A 24 -11.97 14.12 -32.13
CA ALA A 24 -12.54 13.94 -30.80
C ALA A 24 -12.61 12.50 -30.27
N MET A 25 -12.27 11.48 -31.06
CA MET A 25 -12.30 10.07 -30.59
C MET A 25 -10.96 9.56 -30.06
N TRP A 26 -9.85 10.25 -30.33
CA TRP A 26 -8.55 9.88 -29.79
C TRP A 26 -8.34 10.29 -28.34
N PRO A 27 -8.74 11.51 -27.88
CA PRO A 27 -8.52 11.88 -26.47
C PRO A 27 -9.44 11.11 -25.51
N ALA A 28 -10.62 10.65 -25.95
CA ALA A 28 -11.53 9.90 -25.10
C ALA A 28 -11.04 8.45 -24.85
N VAL A 29 -10.49 7.80 -25.87
CA VAL A 29 -9.94 6.44 -25.74
C VAL A 29 -8.61 6.47 -24.97
N THR A 30 -7.77 7.50 -25.14
CA THR A 30 -6.57 7.65 -24.31
C THR A 30 -6.90 8.03 -22.87
N ALA A 31 -7.86 8.94 -22.63
CA ALA A 31 -8.29 9.29 -21.29
C ALA A 31 -8.90 8.08 -20.54
N ALA A 32 -9.73 7.27 -21.21
CA ALA A 32 -10.30 6.06 -20.62
C ALA A 32 -9.22 4.99 -20.30
N LEU A 33 -8.19 4.86 -21.13
CA LEU A 33 -7.08 3.94 -20.88
C LEU A 33 -6.23 4.39 -19.68
N ILE A 34 -6.00 5.70 -19.54
CA ILE A 34 -5.20 6.28 -18.45
C ILE A 34 -5.91 6.12 -17.09
N VAL A 35 -7.24 6.22 -17.04
CA VAL A 35 -8.02 6.03 -15.79
C VAL A 35 -8.00 4.56 -15.31
N SER A 36 -7.80 3.59 -16.20
CA SER A 36 -7.75 2.16 -15.82
C SER A 36 -6.43 1.72 -15.18
N ALA A 37 -5.38 2.55 -15.25
CA ALA A 37 -4.03 2.20 -14.84
C ALA A 37 -3.61 2.86 -13.51
N VAL A 38 -4.55 3.18 -12.61
CA VAL A 38 -4.20 3.64 -11.27
C VAL A 38 -3.64 2.43 -10.49
N PRO A 39 -2.33 2.37 -10.17
CA PRO A 39 -1.84 1.33 -9.27
C PRO A 39 -2.53 1.55 -7.92
N VAL A 40 -3.19 0.53 -7.38
CA VAL A 40 -3.69 0.58 -6.01
C VAL A 40 -2.46 0.38 -5.13
N GLN A 41 -1.86 1.47 -4.64
CA GLN A 41 -0.80 1.34 -3.64
C GLN A 41 -1.39 0.69 -2.38
N SER A 42 -0.94 -0.54 -2.10
CA SER A 42 -1.16 -1.20 -0.82
C SER A 42 -0.58 -0.33 0.30
N ALA A 43 -1.44 0.20 1.18
CA ALA A 43 -0.99 0.93 2.35
C ALA A 43 -0.28 -0.04 3.30
N TYR A 44 1.04 0.13 3.49
CA TYR A 44 1.77 -0.53 4.55
C TYR A 44 1.52 0.25 5.84
N ALA A 45 0.74 -0.31 6.77
CA ALA A 45 0.66 0.22 8.12
C ALA A 45 1.99 -0.07 8.84
N GLN A 46 2.67 0.97 9.32
CA GLN A 46 3.89 0.80 10.12
C GLN A 46 3.49 0.35 11.53
N GLU A 47 3.55 -0.95 11.79
CA GLU A 47 3.49 -1.48 13.15
C GLU A 47 4.87 -1.33 13.79
N THR A 48 5.11 -0.23 14.51
CA THR A 48 6.31 -0.10 15.36
C THR A 48 6.12 -0.98 16.58
N SER A 49 6.57 -2.24 16.48
CA SER A 49 6.60 -3.19 17.60
C SER A 49 7.95 -3.12 18.32
N SER A 50 7.93 -3.08 19.64
CA SER A 50 9.11 -3.30 20.48
C SER A 50 9.07 -4.68 21.15
N SER A 51 10.24 -5.16 21.56
CA SER A 51 10.38 -6.39 22.33
C SER A 51 11.24 -6.13 23.57
N LEU A 52 10.91 -6.76 24.70
CA LEU A 52 11.69 -6.74 25.93
C LEU A 52 12.06 -8.18 26.34
N SER A 53 13.30 -8.38 26.75
CA SER A 53 13.78 -9.67 27.28
C SER A 53 14.68 -9.44 28.48
N GLY A 54 14.65 -10.36 29.45
CA GLY A 54 15.52 -10.29 30.62
C GLY A 54 15.45 -11.56 31.45
N SER A 55 16.09 -11.52 32.62
CA SER A 55 16.09 -12.59 33.60
C SER A 55 15.75 -12.05 34.99
N VAL A 56 15.01 -12.83 35.76
CA VAL A 56 14.66 -12.54 37.15
C VAL A 56 15.40 -13.52 38.04
N THR A 57 16.18 -12.97 38.97
CA THR A 57 16.97 -13.73 39.95
C THR A 57 16.67 -13.23 41.36
N ASP A 58 16.74 -14.13 42.33
CA ASP A 58 16.63 -13.81 43.76
C ASP A 58 17.93 -13.19 44.31
N THR A 59 17.94 -12.76 45.57
CA THR A 59 19.11 -12.17 46.24
C THR A 59 20.33 -13.09 46.25
N ASP A 60 20.10 -14.40 46.19
CA ASP A 60 21.13 -15.43 46.17
C ASP A 60 21.61 -15.78 44.75
N GLY A 61 21.07 -15.12 43.73
CA GLY A 61 21.40 -15.34 42.31
C GLY A 61 20.65 -16.52 41.66
N SER A 62 19.77 -17.19 42.40
CA SER A 62 18.92 -18.27 41.88
C SER A 62 17.86 -17.73 40.92
N ALA A 63 17.61 -18.43 39.82
CA ALA A 63 16.56 -18.08 38.86
C ALA A 63 15.17 -18.21 39.48
N VAL A 64 14.31 -17.21 39.27
CA VAL A 64 12.92 -17.23 39.75
C VAL A 64 12.00 -17.64 38.62
N ALA A 65 11.49 -18.87 38.67
CA ALA A 65 10.51 -19.39 37.71
C ALA A 65 9.09 -18.97 38.09
N GLY A 66 8.25 -18.70 37.08
CA GLY A 66 6.83 -18.35 37.28
C GLY A 66 6.58 -16.97 37.90
N ALA A 67 7.59 -16.09 37.93
CA ALA A 67 7.42 -14.72 38.38
C ALA A 67 6.56 -13.93 37.38
N THR A 68 5.59 -13.18 37.89
CA THR A 68 4.80 -12.24 37.09
C THR A 68 5.61 -10.98 36.80
N VAL A 69 5.81 -10.68 35.52
CA VAL A 69 6.50 -9.47 35.05
C VAL A 69 5.48 -8.57 34.36
N MET A 70 5.20 -7.42 34.97
CA MET A 70 4.32 -6.39 34.40
C MET A 70 5.14 -5.32 33.70
N LEU A 71 4.95 -5.17 32.40
CA LEU A 71 5.54 -4.13 31.58
C LEU A 71 4.52 -3.00 31.41
N MET A 72 4.93 -1.77 31.71
CA MET A 72 4.11 -0.58 31.49
C MET A 72 4.82 0.39 30.55
N HIS A 73 4.16 0.73 29.44
CA HIS A 73 4.62 1.83 28.61
C HIS A 73 4.23 3.15 29.26
N GLN A 74 5.21 3.89 29.81
CA GLN A 74 4.95 5.11 30.58
C GLN A 74 4.17 6.19 29.80
N PRO A 75 4.48 6.46 28.50
CA PRO A 75 3.76 7.48 27.74
C PRO A 75 2.30 7.13 27.43
N SER A 76 2.00 5.87 27.08
CA SER A 76 0.64 5.46 26.68
C SER A 76 -0.18 4.81 27.81
N GLY A 77 0.46 4.41 28.90
CA GLY A 77 -0.16 3.62 29.97
C GLY A 77 -0.48 2.18 29.61
N THR A 78 -0.10 1.69 28.42
CA THR A 78 -0.36 0.31 27.97
C THR A 78 0.38 -0.67 28.87
N ARG A 79 -0.32 -1.73 29.30
CA ARG A 79 0.24 -2.78 30.16
C ARG A 79 0.32 -4.10 29.41
N SER A 80 1.42 -4.80 29.60
CA SER A 80 1.63 -6.17 29.12
C SER A 80 2.12 -7.02 30.28
N GLU A 81 1.60 -8.22 30.40
CA GLU A 81 2.00 -9.18 31.43
C GLU A 81 2.70 -10.36 30.77
N THR A 82 3.79 -10.82 31.39
CA THR A 82 4.52 -12.01 30.98
C THR A 82 5.00 -12.77 32.20
N TYR A 83 5.38 -14.02 32.02
CA TYR A 83 5.87 -14.89 33.09
C TYR A 83 7.29 -15.33 32.81
N THR A 84 8.09 -15.50 33.86
CA THR A 84 9.42 -16.09 33.71
C THR A 84 9.34 -17.60 33.54
N GLY A 85 10.17 -18.14 32.63
CA GLY A 85 10.33 -19.59 32.47
C GLY A 85 11.20 -20.22 33.56
N ASP A 86 11.49 -21.51 33.42
CA ASP A 86 12.25 -22.30 34.41
C ASP A 86 13.66 -21.75 34.68
N SER A 87 14.28 -21.12 33.67
CA SER A 87 15.57 -20.43 33.76
C SER A 87 15.47 -19.00 34.31
N GLY A 88 14.30 -18.57 34.78
CA GLY A 88 14.04 -17.20 35.25
C GLY A 88 14.00 -16.17 34.13
N THR A 89 14.12 -16.58 32.86
CA THR A 89 14.12 -15.68 31.70
C THR A 89 12.71 -15.38 31.24
N PHE A 90 12.47 -14.15 30.78
CA PHE A 90 11.22 -13.74 30.16
C PHE A 90 11.48 -13.07 28.80
N PHE A 91 10.49 -13.18 27.92
CA PHE A 91 10.46 -12.49 26.63
C PHE A 91 9.05 -11.97 26.37
N GLN A 92 8.95 -10.68 26.03
CA GLN A 92 7.71 -10.05 25.63
C GLN A 92 7.90 -9.32 24.31
N GLY A 93 7.31 -9.87 23.24
CA GLY A 93 7.26 -9.24 21.92
C GLY A 93 5.98 -8.42 21.69
N GLY A 94 5.93 -7.70 20.58
CA GLY A 94 4.70 -7.04 20.13
C GLY A 94 4.24 -5.88 21.00
N LEU A 95 5.15 -5.27 21.77
CA LEU A 95 4.83 -4.09 22.56
C LEU A 95 4.51 -2.93 21.61
N ARG A 96 3.25 -2.50 21.58
CA ARG A 96 2.78 -1.34 20.82
C ARG A 96 3.21 -0.05 21.54
N VAL A 97 4.44 0.40 21.30
CA VAL A 97 4.93 1.68 21.84
C VAL A 97 4.67 2.86 20.88
N GLY A 98 4.29 2.57 19.63
CA GLY A 98 3.84 3.56 18.65
C GLY A 98 4.95 4.42 18.03
N GLY A 99 4.85 4.74 16.73
CA GLY A 99 5.54 5.88 16.09
C GLY A 99 4.63 7.12 16.07
N PRO A 100 5.01 8.31 15.55
CA PRO A 100 6.24 8.76 14.90
C PRO A 100 7.17 9.62 15.79
N TYR A 101 8.47 9.62 15.47
CA TYR A 101 9.34 10.79 15.59
C TYR A 101 9.59 11.32 14.19
#